data_AF-A0A538H915-F1
#
_entry.id   AF-A0A538H915-F1
#
_cell.length_a   1.000
_cell.length_b   1.000
_cell.length_c   1.000
_cell.angle_alpha   90.00
_cell.angle_beta   90.00
_cell.angle_gamma   90.00
#
_symmetry.space_group_name_H-M   'P 1'
#
loop_
_entity.id
_entity.type
_entity.pdbx_description
1 polymer ?
#
loop_
_entity_poly.entity_id
_entity_poly.type
_entity_poly.pdbx_seq_one_letter_code
_entity_poly.pdbx_strand_id
1 'polypeptide(L)'
;MTQRSRRFAERERRELRREVLITPHPDLGLVAMNGPNDPAPGLKVEQGRVVWLDGRSEAEFDAIDHFIASHGLDLDVTAEAMALDDAELAHRLVDVNVSREELVRLGRGLTPARLARVVSLLDPVEMMFALKKLRARRAPANQAHVTNLKENPALLAADAAEAAARGFAEIETTVGVSRYAPLNAMAILVGSQTGRPGVLTQCAIEERRSLQLAIQGITTYAETLSVYGTEPVFVDGDDTPWSKGFLASAYASR
;
A
#
# COMPACT_ATOMS: atom_id res chain seq x y z
N MET A 1 -33.45 42.45 -1.00
CA MET A 1 -32.34 41.71 -0.36
C MET A 1 -32.91 40.44 0.24
N THR A 2 -32.64 39.28 -0.36
CA THR A 2 -33.12 38.00 0.15
C THR A 2 -32.44 37.71 1.49
N GLN A 3 -33.23 37.57 2.57
CA GLN A 3 -32.69 37.19 3.88
C GLN A 3 -31.99 35.83 3.76
N ARG A 4 -30.69 35.80 4.02
CA ARG A 4 -29.90 34.56 4.01
C ARG A 4 -30.37 33.66 5.15
N SER A 5 -30.64 32.39 4.83
CA SER A 5 -31.05 31.41 5.83
C SER A 5 -29.95 31.20 6.88
N ARG A 6 -30.28 31.40 8.16
CA ARG A 6 -29.37 31.14 9.29
C ARG A 6 -28.82 29.70 9.29
N ARG A 7 -29.63 28.73 8.85
CA ARG A 7 -29.22 27.32 8.73
C ARG A 7 -28.04 27.15 7.76
N PHE A 8 -28.01 27.89 6.66
CA PHE A 8 -26.91 27.79 5.69
C PHE A 8 -25.64 28.47 6.19
N ALA A 9 -25.78 29.62 6.86
CA ALA A 9 -24.64 30.29 7.51
C ALA A 9 -23.94 29.38 8.54
N GLU A 10 -24.69 28.63 9.34
CA GLU A 10 -24.10 27.65 10.28
C GLU A 10 -23.45 26.45 9.56
N ARG A 11 -24.05 25.98 8.45
CA ARG A 11 -23.48 24.87 7.66
C ARG A 11 -22.17 25.22 6.97
N GLU A 12 -21.98 26.48 6.60
CA GLU A 12 -20.75 26.97 5.95
C GLU A 12 -19.57 27.05 6.91
N ARG A 13 -19.82 27.17 8.22
CA ARG A 13 -18.78 27.24 9.26
C ARG A 13 -18.28 25.86 9.71
N ARG A 14 -18.94 24.77 9.29
CA ARG A 14 -18.53 23.41 9.65
C ARG A 14 -17.14 23.11 9.10
N GLU A 15 -16.32 22.40 9.86
CA GLU A 15 -14.95 22.05 9.48
C GLU A 15 -14.87 21.30 8.14
N LEU A 16 -15.87 20.46 7.85
CA LEU A 16 -16.01 19.78 6.55
C LEU A 16 -15.97 20.74 5.34
N ARG A 17 -16.35 22.01 5.51
CA ARG A 17 -16.31 23.02 4.44
C ARG A 17 -14.93 23.59 4.18
N ARG A 18 -13.93 23.23 4.99
CA ARG A 18 -12.52 23.53 4.75
C ARG A 18 -11.86 22.47 3.85
N GLU A 19 -12.48 21.30 3.70
CA GLU A 19 -12.02 20.25 2.80
C GLU A 19 -12.21 20.66 1.34
N VAL A 20 -11.22 20.32 0.51
CA VAL A 20 -11.26 20.55 -0.94
C VAL A 20 -11.90 19.34 -1.60
N LEU A 21 -13.17 19.46 -1.99
CA LEU A 21 -13.90 18.45 -2.74
C LEU A 21 -13.93 18.85 -4.21
N ILE A 22 -13.43 17.96 -5.07
CA ILE A 22 -13.46 18.14 -6.53
C ILE A 22 -14.43 17.17 -7.17
N THR A 23 -15.00 17.58 -8.29
CA THR A 23 -15.73 16.67 -9.19
C THR A 23 -14.70 15.74 -9.87
N PRO A 24 -15.02 14.45 -10.11
CA PRO A 24 -14.11 13.54 -10.80
C PRO A 24 -13.58 14.11 -12.12
N HIS A 25 -12.28 13.93 -12.39
CA HIS A 25 -11.59 14.42 -13.59
C HIS A 25 -10.74 13.31 -14.24
N PRO A 26 -11.35 12.45 -15.08
CA PRO A 26 -10.71 11.25 -15.63
C PRO A 26 -9.43 11.49 -16.43
N ASP A 27 -9.36 12.58 -17.20
CA ASP A 27 -8.17 12.89 -18.02
C ASP A 27 -6.89 13.12 -17.20
N LEU A 28 -7.04 13.42 -15.91
CA LEU A 28 -5.94 13.62 -14.96
C LEU A 28 -5.81 12.46 -13.97
N GLY A 29 -6.57 11.38 -14.14
CA GLY A 29 -6.62 10.25 -13.19
C GLY A 29 -7.29 10.60 -11.85
N LEU A 30 -7.99 11.75 -11.74
CA LEU A 30 -8.66 12.17 -10.50
C LEU A 30 -10.04 11.49 -10.37
N VAL A 31 -10.02 10.17 -10.31
CA VAL A 31 -11.19 9.30 -10.11
C VAL A 31 -10.77 8.20 -9.12
N ALA A 32 -11.61 7.93 -8.12
CA ALA A 32 -11.24 7.00 -7.05
C ALA A 32 -11.17 5.53 -7.49
N MET A 33 -12.09 5.09 -8.37
CA MET A 33 -12.18 3.73 -8.92
C MET A 33 -13.18 3.70 -10.08
N ASN A 34 -13.13 2.65 -10.90
CA ASN A 34 -14.01 2.46 -12.06
C ASN A 34 -13.95 3.67 -13.01
N GLY A 35 -12.73 4.13 -13.28
CA GLY A 35 -12.49 5.20 -14.23
C GLY A 35 -12.93 4.80 -15.63
N PRO A 36 -13.45 5.73 -16.45
CA PRO A 36 -13.84 5.41 -17.83
C PRO A 36 -12.66 5.03 -18.73
N ASN A 37 -11.43 5.34 -18.28
CA ASN A 37 -10.18 5.03 -18.97
C ASN A 37 -9.48 3.78 -18.40
N ASP A 38 -10.06 3.12 -17.40
CA ASP A 38 -9.51 1.88 -16.85
C ASP A 38 -9.62 0.78 -17.92
N PRO A 39 -8.58 -0.05 -18.10
CA PRO A 39 -8.61 -1.08 -19.11
C PRO A 39 -9.64 -2.17 -18.81
N ALA A 40 -10.20 -2.75 -19.87
CA ALA A 40 -11.02 -3.94 -19.73
C ALA A 40 -10.14 -5.13 -19.28
N PRO A 41 -10.55 -5.87 -18.23
CA PRO A 41 -9.78 -7.00 -17.75
C PRO A 41 -9.63 -8.12 -18.78
N GLY A 42 -8.43 -8.71 -18.83
CA GLY A 42 -8.22 -9.95 -19.55
C GLY A 42 -6.75 -10.36 -19.62
N LEU A 43 -6.52 -11.58 -20.09
CA LEU A 43 -5.20 -12.18 -20.12
C LEU A 43 -5.10 -13.14 -21.29
N LYS A 44 -3.97 -13.13 -22.00
CA LYS A 44 -3.62 -14.19 -22.96
C LYS A 44 -2.23 -14.72 -22.65
N VAL A 45 -2.14 -16.04 -22.53
CA VAL A 45 -0.89 -16.77 -22.27
C VAL A 45 -0.60 -17.68 -23.46
N GLU A 46 0.62 -17.62 -24.00
CA GLU A 46 1.11 -18.51 -25.04
C GLU A 46 2.43 -19.12 -24.60
N GLN A 47 2.54 -20.45 -24.64
CA GLN A 47 3.76 -21.19 -24.28
C GLN A 47 4.33 -20.81 -22.89
N GLY A 48 3.46 -20.58 -21.91
CA GLY A 48 3.86 -20.19 -20.56
C GLY A 48 4.32 -18.73 -20.42
N ARG A 49 4.04 -17.88 -21.41
CA ARG A 49 4.37 -16.45 -21.41
C ARG A 49 3.12 -15.61 -21.61
N VAL A 50 2.96 -14.55 -20.82
CA VAL A 50 1.88 -13.58 -20.99
C VAL A 50 2.16 -12.74 -22.23
N VAL A 51 1.26 -12.76 -23.21
CA VAL A 51 1.38 -12.02 -24.48
C VAL A 51 0.36 -10.88 -24.62
N TRP A 52 -0.59 -10.81 -23.69
CA TRP A 52 -1.59 -9.75 -23.59
C TRP A 52 -2.09 -9.64 -22.15
N LEU A 53 -2.17 -8.43 -21.62
CA LEU A 53 -2.58 -8.13 -20.24
C LEU A 53 -3.45 -6.87 -20.23
N ASP A 54 -4.68 -6.98 -19.72
CA ASP A 54 -5.59 -5.85 -19.47
C ASP A 54 -5.60 -4.78 -20.57
N GLY A 55 -5.96 -5.17 -21.80
CA GLY A 55 -6.09 -4.25 -22.91
C GLY A 55 -4.81 -4.04 -23.73
N ARG A 56 -3.65 -4.44 -23.22
CA ARG A 56 -2.33 -4.17 -23.83
C ARG A 56 -1.71 -5.44 -24.39
N SER A 57 -1.17 -5.34 -25.60
CA SER A 57 -0.32 -6.39 -26.17
C SER A 57 1.08 -6.33 -25.57
N GLU A 58 1.82 -7.43 -25.66
CA GLU A 58 3.20 -7.48 -25.17
C GLU A 58 4.12 -6.42 -25.78
N ALA A 59 3.87 -5.99 -27.02
CA ALA A 59 4.65 -4.92 -27.67
C ALA A 59 4.38 -3.52 -27.09
N GLU A 60 3.30 -3.37 -26.31
CA GLU A 60 2.87 -2.13 -25.66
C GLU A 60 3.14 -2.12 -24.16
N PHE A 61 3.74 -3.19 -23.63
CA PHE A 61 4.08 -3.29 -22.22
C PHE A 61 5.14 -2.25 -21.85
N ASP A 62 4.89 -1.54 -20.75
CA ASP A 62 5.90 -0.76 -20.06
C ASP A 62 6.68 -1.61 -19.05
N ALA A 63 7.59 -1.00 -18.28
CA ALA A 63 8.34 -1.73 -17.25
C ALA A 63 7.45 -2.40 -16.20
N ILE A 64 6.29 -1.84 -15.87
CA ILE A 64 5.36 -2.39 -14.87
C ILE A 64 4.64 -3.60 -15.46
N ASP A 65 4.09 -3.46 -16.67
CA ASP A 65 3.42 -4.54 -17.38
C ASP A 65 4.37 -5.75 -17.53
N HIS A 66 5.61 -5.51 -17.96
CA HIS A 66 6.62 -6.56 -18.08
C HIS A 66 6.93 -7.24 -16.75
N PHE A 67 7.01 -6.48 -15.65
CA PHE A 67 7.28 -7.04 -14.33
C PHE A 67 6.11 -7.89 -13.83
N ILE A 68 4.86 -7.42 -13.99
CA ILE A 68 3.65 -8.18 -13.62
C ILE A 68 3.52 -9.43 -14.48
N ALA A 69 3.69 -9.31 -15.79
CA ALA A 69 3.64 -10.44 -16.73
C ALA A 69 4.66 -11.54 -16.40
N SER A 70 5.84 -11.15 -15.90
CA SER A 70 6.95 -12.08 -15.62
C SER A 70 6.94 -12.64 -14.20
N HIS A 71 6.41 -11.88 -13.22
CA HIS A 71 6.59 -12.18 -11.80
C HIS A 71 5.32 -12.05 -10.94
N GLY A 72 4.28 -11.39 -11.45
CA GLY A 72 3.09 -11.03 -10.69
C GLY A 72 1.95 -12.04 -10.76
N LEU A 73 1.97 -12.98 -11.72
CA LEU A 73 0.88 -13.91 -11.99
C LEU A 73 1.31 -15.37 -11.82
N ASP A 74 0.43 -16.16 -11.21
CA ASP A 74 0.57 -17.60 -11.10
C ASP A 74 -0.12 -18.28 -12.29
N LEU A 75 0.66 -18.52 -13.35
CA LEU A 75 0.12 -18.97 -14.64
C LEU A 75 -0.62 -20.30 -14.56
N ASP A 76 -0.28 -21.17 -13.61
CA ASP A 76 -0.96 -22.45 -13.37
C ASP A 76 -2.42 -22.26 -12.92
N VAL A 77 -2.72 -21.11 -12.28
CA VAL A 77 -4.05 -20.79 -11.76
C VAL A 77 -4.83 -19.82 -12.65
N THR A 78 -4.15 -19.06 -13.51
CA THR A 78 -4.78 -17.99 -14.32
C THR A 78 -5.97 -18.47 -15.16
N ALA A 79 -5.90 -19.66 -15.77
CA ALA A 79 -6.96 -20.17 -16.63
C ALA A 79 -8.26 -20.43 -15.86
N GLU A 80 -8.15 -20.98 -14.65
CA GLU A 80 -9.27 -21.19 -13.74
C GLU A 80 -9.79 -19.85 -13.22
N ALA A 81 -8.92 -19.02 -12.65
CA ALA A 81 -9.31 -17.78 -11.99
C ALA A 81 -9.97 -16.78 -12.96
N MET A 82 -9.42 -16.63 -14.17
CA MET A 82 -9.95 -15.70 -15.18
C MET A 82 -11.24 -16.19 -15.86
N ALA A 83 -11.57 -17.48 -15.76
CA ALA A 83 -12.82 -18.05 -16.28
C ALA A 83 -14.02 -17.80 -15.36
N LEU A 84 -13.79 -17.53 -14.07
CA LEU A 84 -14.85 -17.19 -13.12
C LEU A 84 -15.48 -15.84 -13.47
N ASP A 85 -16.78 -15.71 -13.22
CA ASP A 85 -17.47 -14.44 -13.40
C ASP A 85 -17.12 -13.46 -12.25
N ASP A 86 -17.26 -12.15 -12.50
CA ASP A 86 -16.91 -11.15 -11.48
C ASP A 86 -17.76 -11.25 -10.22
N ALA A 87 -19.05 -11.55 -10.36
CA ALA A 87 -20.00 -11.60 -9.27
C ALA A 87 -19.75 -12.83 -8.38
N GLU A 88 -19.34 -13.95 -8.96
CA GLU A 88 -18.93 -15.17 -8.30
C GLU A 88 -17.64 -14.92 -7.52
N LEU A 89 -16.64 -14.28 -8.12
CA LEU A 89 -15.41 -13.88 -7.42
C LEU A 89 -15.72 -12.94 -6.24
N ALA A 90 -16.58 -11.94 -6.45
CA ALA A 90 -17.01 -11.02 -5.40
C ALA A 90 -17.78 -11.75 -4.29
N HIS A 91 -18.70 -12.64 -4.63
CA HIS A 91 -19.44 -13.46 -3.66
C HIS A 91 -18.50 -14.35 -2.84
N ARG A 92 -17.51 -14.99 -3.48
CA ARG A 92 -16.50 -15.81 -2.80
C ARG A 92 -15.71 -15.01 -1.76
N LEU A 93 -15.49 -13.70 -1.95
CA LEU A 93 -14.84 -12.83 -0.96
C LEU A 93 -15.65 -12.69 0.34
N VAL A 94 -16.98 -12.82 0.29
CA VAL A 94 -17.87 -12.70 1.46
C VAL A 94 -18.50 -14.02 1.91
N ASP A 95 -18.32 -15.11 1.16
CA ASP A 95 -18.78 -16.43 1.56
C ASP A 95 -17.94 -16.99 2.73
N VAL A 96 -18.61 -17.37 3.82
CA VAL A 96 -17.97 -17.99 5.01
C VAL A 96 -17.41 -19.38 4.74
N ASN A 97 -17.91 -20.08 3.73
CA ASN A 97 -17.50 -21.44 3.39
C ASN A 97 -16.28 -21.47 2.46
N VAL A 98 -15.93 -20.33 1.86
CA VAL A 98 -14.74 -20.20 1.02
C VAL A 98 -13.56 -19.76 1.87
N SER A 99 -12.53 -20.60 1.91
CA SER A 99 -11.34 -20.38 2.74
C SER A 99 -10.49 -19.21 2.24
N ARG A 100 -9.68 -18.64 3.14
CA ARG A 100 -8.67 -17.63 2.76
C ARG A 100 -7.67 -18.18 1.74
N GLU A 101 -7.24 -19.43 1.92
CA GLU A 101 -6.25 -20.07 1.06
C GLU A 101 -6.73 -20.11 -0.39
N GLU A 102 -7.99 -20.51 -0.60
CA GLU A 102 -8.60 -20.54 -1.92
C GLU A 102 -8.66 -19.16 -2.56
N LEU A 103 -9.04 -18.13 -1.80
CA LEU A 103 -9.09 -16.75 -2.31
C LEU A 103 -7.71 -16.22 -2.68
N VAL A 104 -6.69 -16.52 -1.88
CA VAL A 104 -5.30 -16.12 -2.17
C VAL A 104 -4.80 -16.84 -3.42
N ARG A 105 -5.09 -18.14 -3.56
CA ARG A 105 -4.74 -18.94 -4.74
C ARG A 105 -5.36 -18.34 -6.00
N LEU A 106 -6.67 -18.12 -6.01
CA LEU A 106 -7.39 -17.52 -7.14
C LEU A 106 -6.87 -16.11 -7.43
N GLY A 107 -6.66 -15.27 -6.41
CA GLY A 107 -6.18 -13.90 -6.55
C GLY A 107 -4.82 -13.80 -7.26
N ARG A 108 -3.93 -14.78 -7.08
CA ARG A 108 -2.64 -14.85 -7.78
C ARG A 108 -2.78 -15.12 -9.29
N GLY A 109 -3.92 -15.64 -9.73
CA GLY A 109 -4.24 -15.86 -11.14
C GLY A 109 -5.03 -14.72 -11.80
N LEU A 110 -5.39 -13.67 -11.05
CA LEU A 110 -6.18 -12.55 -11.57
C LEU A 110 -5.28 -11.37 -11.96
N THR A 111 -5.65 -10.70 -13.06
CA THR A 111 -4.94 -9.50 -13.52
C THR A 111 -5.26 -8.27 -12.65
N PRO A 112 -4.43 -7.21 -12.68
CA PRO A 112 -4.70 -5.98 -11.92
C PRO A 112 -6.09 -5.39 -12.17
N ALA A 113 -6.51 -5.27 -13.43
CA ALA A 113 -7.84 -4.72 -13.76
C ALA A 113 -8.95 -5.66 -13.27
N ARG A 114 -8.74 -6.98 -13.32
CA ARG A 114 -9.73 -7.95 -12.82
C ARG A 114 -9.88 -7.87 -11.30
N LEU A 115 -8.78 -7.76 -10.56
CA LEU A 115 -8.80 -7.57 -9.11
C LEU A 115 -9.56 -6.29 -8.73
N ALA A 116 -9.25 -5.17 -9.39
CA ALA A 116 -9.92 -3.89 -9.15
C ALA A 116 -11.43 -3.99 -9.43
N ARG A 117 -11.82 -4.60 -10.56
CA ARG A 117 -13.21 -4.78 -10.95
C ARG A 117 -14.00 -5.64 -9.97
N VAL A 118 -13.43 -6.74 -9.48
CA VAL A 118 -14.11 -7.62 -8.51
C VAL A 118 -14.34 -6.89 -7.19
N VAL A 119 -13.32 -6.19 -6.68
CA VAL A 119 -13.45 -5.44 -5.41
C VAL A 119 -14.46 -4.30 -5.56
N SER A 120 -14.56 -3.66 -6.72
CA SER A 120 -15.50 -2.56 -6.94
C SER A 120 -16.98 -2.97 -6.99
N LEU A 121 -17.28 -4.27 -7.02
CA LEU A 121 -18.63 -4.81 -6.85
C LEU A 121 -19.09 -4.87 -5.39
N LEU A 122 -18.17 -4.76 -4.43
CA LEU A 122 -18.48 -4.87 -3.01
C LEU A 122 -18.86 -3.52 -2.41
N ASP A 123 -19.84 -3.52 -1.51
CA ASP A 123 -20.09 -2.37 -0.63
C ASP A 123 -19.08 -2.33 0.54
N PRO A 124 -19.02 -1.22 1.32
CA PRO A 124 -18.07 -1.12 2.41
C PRO A 124 -18.19 -2.20 3.50
N VAL A 125 -19.40 -2.73 3.76
CA VAL A 125 -19.60 -3.81 4.74
C VAL A 125 -19.05 -5.13 4.22
N GLU A 126 -19.30 -5.42 2.96
CA GLU A 126 -18.74 -6.57 2.26
C GLU A 126 -17.21 -6.50 2.18
N MET A 127 -16.65 -5.33 1.88
CA MET A 127 -15.19 -5.10 1.92
C MET A 127 -14.61 -5.33 3.31
N MET A 128 -15.26 -4.86 4.38
CA MET A 128 -14.82 -5.10 5.76
C MET A 128 -14.83 -6.60 6.12
N PHE A 129 -15.85 -7.33 5.65
CA PHE A 129 -15.91 -8.78 5.82
C PHE A 129 -14.77 -9.48 5.08
N ALA A 130 -14.59 -9.17 3.80
CA ALA A 130 -13.53 -9.73 2.97
C ALA A 130 -12.14 -9.44 3.57
N LEU A 131 -11.89 -8.20 4.00
CA LEU A 131 -10.65 -7.78 4.66
C LEU A 131 -10.38 -8.58 5.94
N LYS A 132 -11.41 -8.81 6.77
CA LYS A 132 -11.27 -9.64 7.98
C LYS A 132 -10.86 -11.08 7.65
N LYS A 133 -11.41 -11.66 6.57
CA LYS A 133 -11.10 -13.02 6.12
C LYS A 133 -9.71 -13.11 5.47
N LEU A 134 -9.34 -12.14 4.64
CA LEU A 134 -8.09 -12.13 3.89
C LEU A 134 -6.87 -11.73 4.72
N ARG A 135 -7.06 -11.01 5.84
CA ARG A 135 -5.97 -10.61 6.73
C ARG A 135 -5.10 -11.80 7.12
N ALA A 136 -3.82 -11.75 6.75
CA ALA A 136 -2.88 -12.85 6.95
C ALA A 136 -2.64 -13.16 8.44
N ARG A 137 -2.52 -12.11 9.26
CA ARG A 137 -2.31 -12.23 10.70
C ARG A 137 -3.66 -12.32 11.43
N ARG A 138 -3.83 -13.36 12.26
CA ARG A 138 -5.07 -13.54 13.03
C ARG A 138 -5.36 -12.34 13.94
N ALA A 139 -4.38 -12.00 14.79
CA ALA A 139 -4.44 -10.83 15.67
C ALA A 139 -4.00 -9.58 14.89
N PRO A 140 -4.86 -8.55 14.77
CA PRO A 140 -4.42 -7.28 14.21
C PRO A 140 -3.38 -6.64 15.14
N ALA A 141 -2.50 -5.83 14.55
CA ALA A 141 -1.56 -4.99 15.28
C ALA A 141 -1.73 -3.54 14.83
N ASN A 142 -0.94 -2.64 15.43
CA ASN A 142 -0.98 -1.23 15.10
C ASN A 142 0.43 -0.66 15.03
N GLN A 143 0.58 0.40 14.24
CA GLN A 143 1.82 1.15 14.03
C GLN A 143 1.63 2.60 14.48
N ALA A 144 2.68 3.23 15.00
CA ALA A 144 2.67 4.63 15.39
C ALA A 144 3.77 5.43 14.69
N HIS A 145 3.49 6.70 14.39
CA HIS A 145 4.53 7.68 14.11
C HIS A 145 5.09 8.24 15.41
N VAL A 146 6.42 8.33 15.51
CA VAL A 146 7.15 9.03 16.56
C VAL A 146 8.12 9.99 15.88
N THR A 147 7.69 11.25 15.81
CA THR A 147 8.43 12.36 15.18
C THR A 147 8.24 13.63 15.99
N ASN A 148 9.15 14.59 15.84
CA ASN A 148 8.90 15.95 16.33
C ASN A 148 9.60 16.96 15.43
N LEU A 149 9.06 18.19 15.37
CA LEU A 149 9.53 19.26 14.47
C LEU A 149 11.03 19.59 14.62
N LYS A 150 11.64 19.28 15.76
CA LYS A 150 13.03 19.63 16.08
C LYS A 150 14.01 18.48 15.93
N GLU A 151 13.54 17.30 15.55
CA GLU A 151 14.35 16.08 15.53
C GLU A 151 15.03 15.81 16.89
N ASN A 152 14.37 16.18 17.99
CA ASN A 152 14.93 16.08 19.32
C ASN A 152 14.99 14.60 19.75
N PRO A 153 16.19 14.01 19.91
CA PRO A 153 16.32 12.58 20.21
C PRO A 153 15.78 12.19 21.59
N ALA A 154 15.85 13.07 22.58
CA ALA A 154 15.34 12.77 23.91
C ALA A 154 13.81 12.65 23.90
N LEU A 155 13.14 13.53 23.15
CA LEU A 155 11.69 13.46 22.98
C LEU A 155 11.30 12.23 22.14
N LEU A 156 12.01 11.94 21.04
CA LEU A 156 11.76 10.74 20.24
C LEU A 156 11.88 9.45 21.06
N ALA A 157 12.92 9.33 21.89
CA ALA A 157 13.09 8.15 22.74
C ALA A 157 11.98 8.03 23.79
N ALA A 158 11.57 9.14 24.42
CA ALA A 158 10.48 9.15 25.39
C ALA A 158 9.13 8.77 24.73
N ASP A 159 8.79 9.39 23.61
CA ASP A 159 7.56 9.13 22.87
C ASP A 159 7.52 7.70 22.34
N ALA A 160 8.65 7.15 21.86
CA ALA A 160 8.74 5.77 21.42
C ALA A 160 8.55 4.77 22.58
N ALA A 161 9.07 5.08 23.77
CA ALA A 161 8.83 4.28 24.96
C ALA A 161 7.34 4.30 25.36
N GLU A 162 6.71 5.47 25.31
CA GLU A 162 5.27 5.60 25.58
C GLU A 162 4.43 4.84 24.54
N ALA A 163 4.72 5.00 23.25
CA ALA A 163 4.00 4.30 22.18
C ALA A 163 4.12 2.78 22.34
N ALA A 164 5.34 2.29 22.59
CA ALA A 164 5.58 0.87 22.86
C ALA A 164 4.76 0.35 24.05
N ALA A 165 4.72 1.11 25.16
CA ALA A 165 3.92 0.78 26.35
C ALA A 165 2.40 0.82 26.10
N ARG A 166 1.93 1.67 25.17
CA ARG A 166 0.52 1.73 24.72
C ARG A 166 0.12 0.59 23.79
N GLY A 167 1.08 -0.24 23.36
CA GLY A 167 0.81 -1.49 22.64
C GLY A 167 1.10 -1.47 21.13
N PHE A 168 1.73 -0.40 20.61
CA PHE A 168 2.15 -0.37 19.20
C PHE A 168 3.21 -1.45 18.94
N ALA A 169 3.02 -2.23 17.87
CA ALA A 169 3.94 -3.30 17.46
C ALA A 169 5.10 -2.79 16.62
N GLU A 170 4.84 -1.68 15.92
CA GLU A 170 5.75 -1.08 14.96
C GLU A 170 5.74 0.44 15.20
N ILE A 171 6.92 1.05 15.15
CA ILE A 171 7.10 2.49 15.31
C ILE A 171 7.91 3.01 14.12
N GLU A 172 7.41 4.08 13.51
CA GLU A 172 8.07 4.77 12.43
C GLU A 172 8.53 6.16 12.88
N THR A 173 9.71 6.56 12.43
CA THR A 173 10.13 7.96 12.44
C THR A 173 10.50 8.42 11.04
N THR A 174 10.57 9.73 10.84
CA THR A 174 11.12 10.36 9.65
C THR A 174 11.80 11.67 10.07
N VAL A 175 12.26 12.47 9.12
CA VAL A 175 13.02 13.69 9.36
C VAL A 175 12.59 14.83 8.45
N GLY A 176 12.48 16.03 9.00
CA GLY A 176 12.49 17.28 8.23
C GLY A 176 13.90 17.69 7.77
N VAL A 177 14.95 17.23 8.46
CA VAL A 177 16.35 17.45 8.07
C VAL A 177 17.07 16.11 7.90
N SER A 178 17.36 15.72 6.65
CA SER A 178 17.91 14.40 6.28
C SER A 178 19.11 13.91 7.12
N ARG A 179 19.99 14.83 7.54
CA ARG A 179 21.18 14.53 8.35
C ARG A 179 20.86 13.99 9.75
N TYR A 180 19.66 14.23 10.27
CA TYR A 180 19.22 13.70 11.57
C TYR A 180 18.78 12.24 11.54
N ALA A 181 18.60 11.64 10.35
CA ALA A 181 18.02 10.30 10.23
C ALA A 181 18.69 9.22 11.11
N PRO A 182 20.04 9.13 11.21
CA PRO A 182 20.66 8.15 12.10
C PRO A 182 20.32 8.37 13.58
N LEU A 183 20.24 9.64 14.01
CA LEU A 183 19.95 9.98 15.39
C LEU A 183 18.47 9.71 15.73
N ASN A 184 17.56 10.01 14.80
CA ASN A 184 16.15 9.69 14.95
C ASN A 184 15.92 8.17 15.04
N ALA A 185 16.48 7.42 14.08
CA ALA A 185 16.38 5.96 14.04
C ALA A 185 16.88 5.33 15.35
N MET A 186 18.07 5.77 15.81
CA MET A 186 18.64 5.29 17.07
C MET A 186 17.80 5.67 18.28
N ALA A 187 17.25 6.89 18.33
CA ALA A 187 16.42 7.34 19.44
C ALA A 187 15.15 6.50 19.58
N ILE A 188 14.42 6.26 18.48
CA ILE A 188 13.20 5.44 18.54
C ILE A 188 13.52 3.96 18.79
N LEU A 189 14.65 3.45 18.29
CA LEU A 189 15.08 2.08 18.58
C LEU A 189 15.30 1.91 20.08
N VAL A 190 16.08 2.80 20.72
CA VAL A 190 16.31 2.76 22.17
C VAL A 190 15.01 2.95 22.95
N GLY A 191 14.21 3.95 22.59
CA GLY A 191 12.95 4.27 23.26
C GLY A 191 11.95 3.12 23.20
N SER A 192 11.72 2.58 22.01
CA SER A 192 10.80 1.46 21.79
C SER A 192 11.16 0.23 22.64
N GLN A 193 12.45 -0.15 22.67
CA GLN A 193 12.89 -1.30 23.46
C GLN A 193 12.81 -1.06 24.97
N THR A 194 12.91 0.20 25.40
CA THR A 194 12.72 0.60 26.79
C THR A 194 11.25 0.48 27.21
N GLY A 195 10.31 0.86 26.34
CA GLY A 195 8.88 0.79 26.61
C GLY A 195 8.33 -0.65 26.55
N ARG A 196 8.68 -1.39 25.49
CA ARG A 196 8.32 -2.79 25.33
C ARG A 196 9.32 -3.52 24.42
N PRO A 197 10.12 -4.47 24.93
CA PRO A 197 11.03 -5.26 24.12
C PRO A 197 10.32 -5.99 22.98
N GLY A 198 10.89 -5.93 21.78
CA GLY A 198 10.36 -6.59 20.57
C GLY A 198 9.49 -5.71 19.67
N VAL A 199 9.30 -4.43 20.01
CA VAL A 199 8.71 -3.45 19.07
C VAL A 199 9.65 -3.22 17.90
N LEU A 200 9.14 -3.24 16.67
CA LEU A 200 9.95 -2.99 15.46
C LEU A 200 10.03 -1.49 15.16
N THR A 201 11.17 -1.02 14.66
CA THR A 201 11.40 0.39 14.33
C THR A 201 11.92 0.60 12.93
N GLN A 202 11.38 1.60 12.23
CA GLN A 202 11.85 2.05 10.91
C GLN A 202 12.13 3.56 10.89
N CYS A 203 12.93 4.00 9.93
CA CYS A 203 13.14 5.42 9.62
C CYS A 203 12.85 5.66 8.13
N ALA A 204 11.71 6.28 7.83
CA ALA A 204 11.26 6.53 6.47
C ALA A 204 12.01 7.72 5.84
N ILE A 205 12.93 7.40 4.93
CA ILE A 205 13.83 8.32 4.22
C ILE A 205 14.15 7.75 2.83
N GLU A 206 14.94 8.46 2.04
CA GLU A 206 15.47 7.99 0.75
C GLU A 206 16.06 6.58 0.85
N GLU A 207 15.81 5.77 -0.19
CA GLU A 207 15.94 4.31 -0.18
C GLU A 207 17.36 3.81 0.10
N ARG A 208 18.36 4.39 -0.57
CA ARG A 208 19.77 4.05 -0.32
C ARG A 208 20.15 4.37 1.12
N ARG A 209 19.74 5.53 1.62
CA ARG A 209 20.01 5.93 2.99
C ARG A 209 19.30 5.01 3.99
N SER A 210 18.04 4.65 3.73
CA SER A 210 17.27 3.72 4.55
C SER A 210 17.96 2.35 4.66
N LEU A 211 18.37 1.78 3.52
CA LEU A 211 19.09 0.50 3.48
C LEU A 211 20.44 0.60 4.21
N GLN A 212 21.14 1.72 4.09
CA GLN A 212 22.38 1.95 4.83
C GLN A 212 22.14 1.91 6.36
N LEU A 213 21.07 2.54 6.87
CA LEU A 213 20.74 2.50 8.29
C LEU A 213 20.37 1.07 8.74
N ALA A 214 19.66 0.32 7.90
CA ALA A 214 19.33 -1.09 8.18
C ALA A 214 20.59 -1.97 8.26
N ILE A 215 21.52 -1.84 7.31
CA ILE A 215 22.82 -2.56 7.34
C ILE A 215 23.64 -2.19 8.59
N GLN A 216 23.51 -0.95 9.07
CA GLN A 216 24.15 -0.49 10.31
C GLN A 216 23.44 -0.96 11.59
N GLY A 217 22.31 -1.67 11.47
CA GLY A 217 21.58 -2.25 12.60
C GLY A 217 20.85 -1.23 13.48
N ILE A 218 20.55 -0.04 12.95
CA ILE A 218 19.86 1.04 13.69
C ILE A 218 18.37 1.18 13.35
N THR A 219 17.87 0.32 12.46
CA THR A 219 16.44 0.04 12.23
C THR A 219 16.24 -1.48 12.21
N THR A 220 15.00 -1.94 12.46
CA THR A 220 14.67 -3.38 12.48
C THR A 220 13.82 -3.81 11.30
N TYR A 221 13.26 -2.87 10.54
CA TYR A 221 12.55 -3.10 9.28
C TYR A 221 12.52 -1.82 8.44
N ALA A 222 11.99 -1.91 7.22
CA ALA A 222 11.65 -0.79 6.36
C ALA A 222 10.29 -1.05 5.70
N GLU A 223 9.45 -0.01 5.59
CA GLU A 223 8.11 -0.09 4.99
C GLU A 223 7.96 0.81 3.77
N THR A 224 8.50 2.03 3.82
CA THR A 224 8.32 3.05 2.77
C THR A 224 9.16 2.78 1.52
N LEU A 225 9.34 1.50 1.17
CA LEU A 225 9.94 1.01 -0.06
C LEU A 225 8.93 1.19 -1.20
N SER A 226 8.83 2.43 -1.69
CA SER A 226 7.67 2.88 -2.48
C SER A 226 7.56 2.17 -3.83
N VAL A 227 6.35 1.94 -4.34
CA VAL A 227 6.11 1.47 -5.71
C VAL A 227 4.98 2.29 -6.33
N TYR A 228 4.98 2.43 -7.66
CA TYR A 228 4.08 3.34 -8.36
C TYR A 228 3.35 2.65 -9.51
N GLY A 229 2.16 3.14 -9.84
CA GLY A 229 1.26 2.53 -10.82
C GLY A 229 1.47 2.96 -12.28
N THR A 230 2.41 3.89 -12.54
CA THR A 230 2.77 4.30 -13.90
C THR A 230 4.28 4.46 -14.01
N GLU A 231 4.85 4.13 -15.17
CA GLU A 231 6.29 4.21 -15.39
C GLU A 231 6.88 5.62 -15.18
N PRO A 232 6.27 6.73 -15.66
CA PRO A 232 6.80 8.07 -15.41
C PRO A 232 6.86 8.44 -13.92
N VAL A 233 5.85 8.06 -13.14
CA VAL A 233 5.85 8.32 -11.69
C VAL A 233 6.86 7.43 -10.98
N PHE A 234 7.11 6.21 -11.48
CA PHE A 234 8.18 5.36 -10.98
C PHE A 234 9.56 5.99 -11.20
N VAL A 235 9.78 6.57 -12.37
CA VAL A 235 11.02 7.31 -12.70
C VAL A 235 11.16 8.56 -11.83
N ASP A 236 10.10 9.34 -11.63
CA ASP A 236 10.11 10.48 -10.70
C ASP A 236 10.34 10.04 -9.23
N GLY A 237 9.95 8.81 -8.90
CA GLY A 237 10.27 8.12 -7.66
C GLY A 237 11.70 7.57 -7.57
N ASP A 238 12.54 7.83 -8.59
CA ASP A 238 13.95 7.43 -8.72
C ASP A 238 14.19 5.90 -8.75
N ASP A 239 13.23 5.14 -9.29
CA ASP A 239 13.32 3.68 -9.32
C ASP A 239 12.61 3.04 -10.52
N THR A 240 12.72 1.71 -10.60
CA THR A 240 12.00 0.83 -11.52
C THR A 240 11.45 -0.38 -10.75
N PRO A 241 10.54 -1.17 -11.31
CA PRO A 241 10.11 -2.43 -10.69
C PRO A 241 11.28 -3.37 -10.35
N TRP A 242 12.32 -3.42 -11.20
CA TRP A 242 13.51 -4.25 -10.96
C TRP A 242 14.40 -3.71 -9.85
N SER A 243 14.65 -2.39 -9.78
CA SER A 243 15.46 -1.83 -8.69
C SER A 243 14.76 -2.00 -7.34
N LYS A 244 13.43 -1.89 -7.28
CA LYS A 244 12.64 -2.21 -6.07
C LYS A 244 12.66 -3.69 -5.73
N GLY A 245 12.51 -4.58 -6.72
CA GLY A 245 12.64 -6.03 -6.50
C GLY A 245 14.03 -6.42 -5.97
N PHE A 246 15.07 -5.78 -6.50
CA PHE A 246 16.43 -5.93 -5.99
C PHE A 246 16.59 -5.35 -4.58
N LEU A 247 16.05 -4.16 -4.31
CA LEU A 247 16.09 -3.53 -3.00
C LEU A 247 15.41 -4.40 -1.93
N ALA A 248 14.23 -4.94 -2.24
CA ALA A 248 13.53 -5.87 -1.36
C ALA A 248 14.39 -7.10 -1.05
N SER A 249 15.07 -7.65 -2.07
CA SER A 249 16.01 -8.77 -1.90
C SER A 249 17.24 -8.38 -1.09
N ALA A 250 17.72 -7.14 -1.21
CA ALA A 250 18.85 -6.62 -0.46
C ALA A 250 18.53 -6.52 1.04
N TYR A 251 17.34 -6.03 1.41
CA TYR A 251 16.85 -6.07 2.79
C TYR A 251 16.75 -7.51 3.31
N ALA A 252 16.12 -8.41 2.56
CA ALA A 252 15.96 -9.81 2.97
C ALA A 252 17.30 -10.57 3.12
N SER A 253 18.36 -10.10 2.47
CA SER A 253 19.70 -10.69 2.54
C SER A 253 20.49 -10.32 3.81
N ARG A 254 19.94 -9.47 4.67
CA ARG A 254 20.59 -8.93 5.88
C ARG A 254 19.71 -9.17 7.10
#